data_AF-A0AA96SCS7-F1
#
_entry.id   AF-A0AA96SCS7-F1
#
_cell.length_a   1.000
_cell.length_b   1.000
_cell.length_c   1.000
_cell.angle_alpha   90.00
_cell.angle_beta   90.00
_cell.angle_gamma   90.00
#
_symmetry.space_group_name_H-M   'P 1'
#
loop_
_entity.id
_entity.type
_entity.pdbx_description
1 polymer ?
#
loop_
_entity_poly.entity_id
_entity_poly.type
_entity_poly.pdbx_seq_one_letter_code
_entity_poly.pdbx_strand_id
1 'polypeptide(L)'
;MGNVDGLISFNDRMTNLFESMEKQDGFRSSEGWLNGIMYDLYSKTKRAFQTSNVILNSDIPNNYIEVLPQLRIILESYLHSHYISLNKSDGDRVEQEYKDHLAYQQWRLGRTLNELKEESPKEIDDYDEYIQSFFEGKPKRNKVQHLESIKDLSKKTHQFELYAEVYTMLSGYVHYNPQTRHSYGVAKDNETFSYSKFEYNEALDIRIRKYILDFTISVIRNMTVYFELTEFMRGDFFKVDNDWRFIVSRVV
;
A
#
# COMPACT_ATOMS: atom_id res chain seq x y z
N MET A 1 4.94 -14.51 -26.96
CA MET A 1 4.17 -13.39 -26.40
C MET A 1 4.47 -13.41 -24.92
N GLY A 2 5.21 -12.42 -24.44
CA GLY A 2 5.98 -12.49 -23.20
C GLY A 2 5.07 -12.44 -21.97
N ASN A 3 5.55 -12.98 -20.85
CA ASN A 3 4.81 -13.01 -19.57
C ASN A 3 4.34 -11.62 -19.11
N VAL A 4 4.99 -10.54 -19.56
CA VAL A 4 4.65 -9.15 -19.24
C VAL A 4 3.40 -8.65 -19.99
N ASP A 5 3.15 -9.09 -21.24
CA ASP A 5 2.02 -8.63 -22.06
C ASP A 5 0.68 -8.97 -21.40
N GLY A 6 0.59 -10.17 -20.81
CA GLY A 6 -0.58 -10.63 -20.05
C GLY A 6 -0.85 -9.75 -18.82
N LEU A 7 0.21 -9.33 -18.11
CA LEU A 7 0.10 -8.45 -16.95
C LEU A 7 -0.32 -7.03 -17.34
N ILE A 8 0.22 -6.48 -18.42
CA ILE A 8 -0.16 -5.16 -18.96
C ILE A 8 -1.64 -5.16 -19.35
N SER A 9 -2.08 -6.17 -20.11
CA SER A 9 -3.47 -6.27 -20.58
C SER A 9 -4.49 -6.44 -19.44
N PHE A 10 -4.02 -6.81 -18.24
CA PHE A 10 -4.88 -6.99 -17.08
C PHE A 10 -5.22 -5.67 -16.37
N ASN A 11 -4.48 -4.59 -16.62
CA ASN A 11 -4.69 -3.30 -15.95
C ASN A 11 -6.06 -2.67 -16.27
N ASP A 12 -6.55 -2.83 -17.49
CA ASP A 12 -7.86 -2.31 -17.89
C ASP A 12 -8.99 -3.03 -17.14
N ARG A 13 -8.82 -4.34 -16.90
CA ARG A 13 -9.77 -5.14 -16.12
C ARG A 13 -9.83 -4.68 -14.68
N MET A 14 -8.68 -4.32 -14.08
CA MET A 14 -8.63 -3.75 -12.74
C MET A 14 -9.31 -2.39 -12.66
N THR A 15 -9.11 -1.53 -13.67
CA THR A 15 -9.80 -0.23 -13.75
C THR A 15 -11.32 -0.41 -13.80
N ASN A 16 -11.81 -1.30 -14.65
CA ASN A 16 -13.24 -1.63 -14.73
C ASN A 16 -13.77 -2.23 -13.43
N LEU A 17 -12.96 -3.05 -12.73
CA LEU A 17 -13.34 -3.66 -11.46
C LEU A 17 -13.54 -2.59 -10.36
N PHE A 18 -12.66 -1.59 -10.30
CA PHE A 18 -12.84 -0.43 -9.41
C PHE A 18 -14.15 0.29 -9.67
N GLU A 19 -14.43 0.65 -10.93
CA GLU A 19 -15.66 1.34 -11.30
C GLU A 19 -16.92 0.52 -11.01
N SER A 20 -16.84 -0.80 -11.18
CA SER A 20 -17.97 -1.72 -10.95
C SER A 20 -18.26 -1.85 -9.46
N MET A 21 -17.23 -1.88 -8.60
CA MET A 21 -17.40 -1.86 -7.15
C MET A 21 -17.99 -0.53 -6.67
N GLU A 22 -17.52 0.60 -7.21
CA GLU A 22 -18.04 1.95 -6.90
C GLU A 22 -19.51 2.15 -7.30
N LYS A 23 -20.06 1.28 -8.13
CA LYS A 23 -21.48 1.28 -8.52
C LYS A 23 -22.38 0.49 -7.58
N GLN A 24 -21.82 -0.31 -6.67
CA GLN A 24 -22.59 -1.13 -5.75
C GLN A 24 -23.22 -0.27 -4.64
N ASP A 25 -24.51 -0.48 -4.37
CA ASP A 25 -25.23 0.30 -3.36
C ASP A 25 -24.60 0.16 -1.97
N GLY A 26 -24.23 -1.08 -1.57
CA GLY A 26 -23.54 -1.33 -0.29
C GLY A 26 -22.17 -0.68 -0.15
N PHE A 27 -21.53 -0.28 -1.27
CA PHE A 27 -20.30 0.50 -1.28
C PHE A 27 -20.53 2.02 -1.30
N ARG A 28 -21.75 2.47 -1.64
CA ARG A 28 -22.07 3.92 -1.68
C ARG A 28 -22.67 4.42 -0.37
N SER A 29 -23.32 3.53 0.37
CA SER A 29 -24.02 3.87 1.60
C SER A 29 -23.46 3.08 2.76
N SER A 30 -22.48 3.63 3.47
CA SER A 30 -22.07 3.04 4.74
C SER A 30 -21.62 4.11 5.73
N GLU A 31 -22.45 4.33 6.75
CA GLU A 31 -22.11 5.17 7.90
C GLU A 31 -21.22 4.39 8.87
N GLY A 32 -20.28 5.05 9.54
CA GLY A 32 -19.42 4.42 10.54
C GLY A 32 -17.95 4.73 10.37
N TRP A 33 -17.22 4.72 11.47
CA TRP A 33 -15.85 5.20 11.51
C TRP A 33 -14.88 4.23 10.80
N LEU A 34 -15.03 2.92 11.02
CA LEU A 34 -14.27 1.90 10.28
C LEU A 34 -14.57 1.88 8.78
N ASN A 35 -15.79 2.23 8.38
CA ASN A 35 -16.14 2.37 6.98
C ASN A 35 -15.34 3.50 6.32
N GLY A 36 -15.19 4.64 7.02
CA GLY A 36 -14.33 5.74 6.60
C GLY A 36 -12.88 5.31 6.37
N ILE A 37 -12.32 4.47 7.26
CA ILE A 37 -10.99 3.89 7.06
C ILE A 37 -10.96 2.99 5.83
N MET A 38 -11.94 2.11 5.66
CA MET A 38 -12.01 1.22 4.50
C MET A 38 -12.06 2.02 3.18
N TYR A 39 -12.80 3.13 3.12
CA TYR A 39 -12.79 4.01 1.95
C TYR A 39 -11.46 4.72 1.72
N ASP A 40 -10.75 5.14 2.78
CA ASP A 40 -9.41 5.74 2.64
C ASP A 40 -8.42 4.71 2.09
N LEU A 41 -8.40 3.49 2.66
CA LEU A 41 -7.54 2.39 2.21
C LEU A 41 -7.82 2.05 0.74
N TYR A 42 -9.10 1.95 0.37
CA TYR A 42 -9.56 1.78 -1.00
C TYR A 42 -9.03 2.89 -1.93
N SER A 43 -9.24 4.14 -1.54
CA SER A 43 -8.85 5.31 -2.34
C SER A 43 -7.34 5.39 -2.53
N LYS A 44 -6.57 5.08 -1.48
CA LYS A 44 -5.10 4.97 -1.55
C LYS A 44 -4.69 3.86 -2.52
N THR A 45 -5.30 2.69 -2.45
CA THR A 45 -5.02 1.58 -3.37
C THR A 45 -5.34 1.94 -4.82
N LYS A 46 -6.53 2.51 -5.09
CA LYS A 46 -6.94 2.92 -6.45
C LYS A 46 -5.97 3.94 -7.04
N ARG A 47 -5.65 5.01 -6.30
CA ARG A 47 -4.70 6.03 -6.75
C ARG A 47 -3.30 5.46 -6.99
N ALA A 48 -2.78 4.68 -6.04
CA ALA A 48 -1.45 4.07 -6.18
C ALA A 48 -1.38 3.11 -7.36
N PHE A 49 -2.45 2.32 -7.61
CA PHE A 49 -2.55 1.45 -8.77
C PHE A 49 -2.55 2.25 -10.08
N GLN A 50 -3.38 3.30 -10.19
CA GLN A 50 -3.44 4.16 -11.37
C GLN A 50 -2.11 4.86 -11.64
N THR A 51 -1.45 5.40 -10.60
CA THR A 51 -0.11 5.98 -10.72
C THR A 51 0.91 4.95 -11.17
N SER A 52 0.85 3.72 -10.64
CA SER A 52 1.73 2.63 -11.09
C SER A 52 1.54 2.33 -12.56
N ASN A 53 0.29 2.29 -13.05
CA ASN A 53 0.00 2.06 -14.47
C ASN A 53 0.58 3.17 -15.37
N VAL A 54 0.50 4.43 -14.95
CA VAL A 54 1.11 5.55 -15.70
C VAL A 54 2.64 5.38 -15.78
N ILE A 55 3.29 5.09 -14.65
CA ILE A 55 4.75 4.92 -14.60
C ILE A 55 5.17 3.71 -15.46
N LEU A 56 4.50 2.56 -15.33
CA LEU A 56 4.83 1.32 -16.04
C LEU A 56 4.66 1.40 -17.56
N ASN A 57 3.91 2.40 -18.05
CA ASN A 57 3.71 2.69 -19.47
C ASN A 57 4.54 3.90 -19.95
N SER A 58 5.39 4.47 -19.09
CA SER A 58 6.27 5.59 -19.46
C SER A 58 7.58 5.10 -20.12
N ASP A 59 8.24 6.00 -20.84
CA ASP A 59 9.54 5.76 -21.49
C ASP A 59 10.73 5.77 -20.51
N ILE A 60 10.47 5.83 -19.20
CA ILE A 60 11.52 5.82 -18.18
C ILE A 60 12.21 4.45 -18.19
N PRO A 61 13.55 4.38 -18.36
CA PRO A 61 14.27 3.11 -18.28
C PRO A 61 14.07 2.46 -16.91
N ASN A 62 13.69 1.18 -16.89
CA ASN A 62 13.40 0.43 -15.67
C ASN A 62 12.29 1.07 -14.80
N ASN A 63 11.26 1.61 -15.45
CA ASN A 63 10.08 2.19 -14.81
C ASN A 63 9.43 1.30 -13.72
N TYR A 64 9.61 -0.01 -13.78
CA TYR A 64 9.14 -0.96 -12.76
C TYR A 64 9.80 -0.76 -11.39
N ILE A 65 10.98 -0.15 -11.32
CA ILE A 65 11.62 0.24 -10.04
C ILE A 65 10.92 1.46 -9.45
N GLU A 66 10.52 2.41 -10.29
CA GLU A 66 9.88 3.66 -9.88
C GLU A 66 8.47 3.47 -9.29
N VAL A 67 7.85 2.30 -9.48
CA VAL A 67 6.56 1.96 -8.86
C VAL A 67 6.68 1.31 -7.47
N LEU A 68 7.89 1.06 -6.98
CA LEU A 68 8.10 0.46 -5.66
C LEU A 68 7.48 1.29 -4.51
N PRO A 69 7.53 2.63 -4.49
CA PRO A 69 6.80 3.42 -3.50
C PRO A 69 5.28 3.16 -3.50
N GLN A 70 4.68 3.03 -4.68
CA GLN A 70 3.26 2.74 -4.86
C GLN A 70 2.94 1.32 -4.41
N LEU A 71 3.80 0.34 -4.72
CA LEU A 71 3.69 -1.02 -4.22
C LEU A 71 3.68 -1.04 -2.67
N ARG A 72 4.52 -0.23 -2.01
CA ARG A 72 4.50 -0.10 -0.54
C ARG A 72 3.16 0.41 -0.03
N ILE A 73 2.58 1.44 -0.67
CA ILE A 73 1.25 1.97 -0.31
C ILE A 73 0.18 0.91 -0.47
N ILE A 74 0.20 0.16 -1.58
CA ILE A 74 -0.79 -0.90 -1.86
C ILE A 74 -0.66 -2.04 -0.85
N LEU A 75 0.57 -2.48 -0.52
CA LEU A 75 0.83 -3.50 0.51
C LEU A 75 0.30 -3.04 1.89
N GLU A 76 0.56 -1.80 2.27
CA GLU A 76 0.08 -1.22 3.53
C GLU A 76 -1.46 -1.20 3.57
N SER A 77 -2.12 -0.75 2.49
CA SER A 77 -3.57 -0.81 2.36
C SER A 77 -4.12 -2.24 2.42
N TYR A 78 -3.44 -3.20 1.80
CA TYR A 78 -3.80 -4.61 1.87
C TYR A 78 -3.77 -5.11 3.31
N LEU A 79 -2.69 -4.90 4.05
CA LEU A 79 -2.56 -5.40 5.42
C LEU A 79 -3.58 -4.77 6.36
N HIS A 80 -3.85 -3.47 6.24
CA HIS A 80 -4.88 -2.81 7.06
C HIS A 80 -6.29 -3.30 6.70
N SER A 81 -6.64 -3.37 5.41
CA SER A 81 -7.97 -3.87 5.00
C SER A 81 -8.16 -5.34 5.38
N HIS A 82 -7.09 -6.14 5.31
CA HIS A 82 -7.12 -7.54 5.73
C HIS A 82 -7.30 -7.66 7.24
N TYR A 83 -6.60 -6.83 8.02
CA TYR A 83 -6.77 -6.80 9.48
C TYR A 83 -8.21 -6.47 9.88
N ILE A 84 -8.79 -5.41 9.30
CA ILE A 84 -10.18 -5.01 9.57
C ILE A 84 -11.15 -6.12 9.16
N SER A 85 -11.01 -6.66 7.95
CA SER A 85 -11.88 -7.72 7.43
C SER A 85 -11.81 -9.00 8.30
N LEU A 86 -10.61 -9.42 8.68
CA LEU A 86 -10.38 -10.59 9.54
C LEU A 86 -11.03 -10.45 10.93
N ASN A 87 -11.15 -9.22 11.42
CA ASN A 87 -11.67 -8.91 12.76
C ASN A 87 -13.06 -8.25 12.71
N LYS A 88 -13.80 -8.39 11.59
CA LYS A 88 -15.12 -7.73 11.39
C LYS A 88 -16.11 -8.05 12.52
N SER A 89 -16.08 -9.25 13.08
CA SER A 89 -16.95 -9.68 14.18
C SER A 89 -16.71 -8.94 15.50
N ASP A 90 -15.56 -8.25 15.62
CA ASP A 90 -15.14 -7.49 16.81
C ASP A 90 -14.84 -6.03 16.39
N GLY A 91 -15.77 -5.45 15.63
CA GLY A 91 -15.65 -4.13 15.04
C GLY A 91 -15.39 -3.02 16.06
N ASP A 92 -16.04 -3.08 17.24
CA ASP A 92 -15.87 -2.06 18.28
C ASP A 92 -14.43 -2.02 18.83
N ARG A 93 -13.80 -3.19 19.07
CA ARG A 93 -12.40 -3.23 19.49
C ARG A 93 -11.49 -2.67 18.40
N VAL A 94 -11.70 -3.08 17.14
CA VAL A 94 -10.88 -2.63 16.01
C VAL A 94 -11.02 -1.12 15.83
N GLU A 95 -12.24 -0.59 15.92
CA GLU A 95 -12.50 0.84 15.89
C GLU A 95 -11.73 1.57 16.99
N GLN A 96 -11.79 1.08 18.23
CA GLN A 96 -11.07 1.69 19.34
C GLN A 96 -9.55 1.66 19.15
N GLU A 97 -9.00 0.55 18.65
CA GLU A 97 -7.57 0.44 18.36
C GLU A 97 -7.10 1.49 17.35
N TYR A 98 -7.84 1.67 16.28
CA TYR A 98 -7.48 2.66 15.27
C TYR A 98 -7.70 4.10 15.78
N LYS A 99 -8.70 4.36 16.63
CA LYS A 99 -8.87 5.66 17.30
C LYS A 99 -7.71 5.97 18.25
N ASP A 100 -7.28 4.99 19.03
CA ASP A 100 -6.12 5.11 19.91
C ASP A 100 -4.84 5.36 19.11
N HIS A 101 -4.68 4.65 17.99
CA HIS A 101 -3.58 4.85 17.07
C HIS A 101 -3.58 6.27 16.47
N LEU A 102 -4.74 6.77 16.02
CA LEU A 102 -4.88 8.13 15.51
C LEU A 102 -4.48 9.16 16.59
N ALA A 103 -5.01 9.02 17.81
CA ALA A 103 -4.67 9.92 18.91
C ALA A 103 -3.17 9.90 19.24
N TYR A 104 -2.53 8.73 19.13
CA TYR A 104 -1.08 8.61 19.30
C TYR A 104 -0.28 9.27 18.19
N GLN A 105 -0.68 9.11 16.92
CA GLN A 105 -0.02 9.78 15.79
C GLN A 105 -0.16 11.31 15.88
N GLN A 106 -1.35 11.81 16.21
CA GLN A 106 -1.56 13.25 16.40
C GLN A 106 -0.75 13.80 17.58
N TRP A 107 -0.64 13.06 18.69
CA TRP A 107 0.24 13.44 19.80
C TRP A 107 1.71 13.51 19.37
N ARG A 108 2.20 12.53 18.60
CA ARG A 108 3.58 12.53 18.08
C ARG A 108 3.82 13.74 17.18
N LEU A 109 2.91 14.01 16.25
CA LEU A 109 2.98 15.15 15.34
C LEU A 109 2.99 16.47 16.14
N GLY A 110 2.04 16.65 17.07
CA GLY A 110 1.97 17.84 17.91
C GLY A 110 3.25 18.07 18.73
N ARG A 111 3.86 17.00 19.26
CA ARG A 111 5.17 17.12 19.91
C ARG A 111 6.27 17.58 18.96
N THR A 112 6.37 16.96 17.78
CA THR A 112 7.39 17.33 16.79
C THR A 112 7.20 18.76 16.28
N LEU A 113 5.95 19.21 16.12
CA LEU A 113 5.65 20.60 15.77
C LEU A 113 6.02 21.56 16.90
N ASN A 114 5.83 21.17 18.17
CA ASN A 114 6.28 21.99 19.31
C ASN A 114 7.81 22.09 19.35
N GLU A 115 8.53 20.96 19.19
CA GLU A 115 10.00 20.93 19.06
C GLU A 115 10.46 21.82 17.89
N LEU A 116 9.79 21.74 16.72
CA LEU A 116 10.11 22.55 15.56
C LEU A 116 9.87 24.05 15.80
N LYS A 117 8.80 24.43 16.50
CA LYS A 117 8.51 25.84 16.82
C LYS A 117 9.57 26.44 17.73
N GLU A 118 10.11 25.65 18.66
CA GLU A 118 11.23 26.05 19.52
C GLU A 118 12.52 26.27 18.70
N GLU A 119 12.78 25.42 17.70
CA GLU A 119 13.99 25.48 16.86
C GLU A 119 13.89 26.48 15.70
N SER A 120 12.72 26.63 15.08
CA SER A 120 12.47 27.46 13.91
C SER A 120 10.98 27.87 13.84
N PRO A 121 10.61 29.06 14.34
CA PRO A 121 9.24 29.54 14.27
C PRO A 121 8.90 29.92 12.83
N LYS A 122 8.37 28.96 12.09
CA LYS A 122 7.78 29.14 10.76
C LYS A 122 6.27 28.98 10.85
N GLU A 123 5.55 29.61 9.93
CA GLU A 123 4.13 29.34 9.73
C GLU A 123 3.95 27.86 9.36
N ILE A 124 3.04 27.21 10.06
CA ILE A 124 2.51 25.87 9.77
C ILE A 124 1.06 26.04 9.34
N ASP A 125 0.48 25.01 8.71
CA ASP A 125 -0.92 25.08 8.29
C ASP A 125 -1.89 25.06 9.49
N ASP A 126 -3.13 25.51 9.26
CA ASP A 126 -4.15 25.66 10.31
C ASP A 126 -4.44 24.35 11.07
N TYR A 127 -4.35 23.20 10.40
CA TYR A 127 -4.63 21.90 11.01
C TYR A 127 -3.47 21.44 11.90
N ASP A 128 -2.24 21.64 11.43
CA ASP A 128 -1.02 21.40 12.19
C ASP A 128 -0.93 22.35 13.40
N GLU A 129 -1.33 23.61 13.27
CA GLU A 129 -1.43 24.55 14.40
C GLU A 129 -2.46 24.09 15.44
N TYR A 130 -3.62 23.59 14.97
CA TYR A 130 -4.62 22.98 15.85
C TYR A 130 -4.04 21.76 16.59
N ILE A 131 -3.36 20.84 15.90
CA ILE A 131 -2.74 19.66 16.53
C ILE A 131 -1.66 20.07 17.52
N GLN A 132 -0.76 20.97 17.13
CA GLN A 132 0.33 21.49 17.95
C GLN A 132 -0.23 22.03 19.28
N SER A 133 -1.21 22.93 19.20
CA SER A 133 -1.86 23.55 20.36
C SER A 133 -2.66 22.55 21.18
N PHE A 134 -3.38 21.63 20.52
CA PHE A 134 -4.20 20.65 21.22
C PHE A 134 -3.35 19.67 22.02
N PHE A 135 -2.13 19.33 21.60
CA PHE A 135 -1.29 18.34 22.29
C PHE A 135 -0.14 18.94 23.12
N GLU A 136 -0.02 20.27 23.19
CA GLU A 136 0.93 20.95 24.08
C GLU A 136 0.74 20.51 25.55
N GLY A 137 1.83 20.09 26.20
CA GLY A 137 1.82 19.61 27.59
C GLY A 137 1.02 18.33 27.85
N LYS A 138 0.43 17.68 26.84
CA LYS A 138 -0.39 16.48 27.02
C LYS A 138 0.46 15.21 27.20
N PRO A 139 0.02 14.27 28.06
CA PRO A 139 0.73 13.03 28.27
C PRO A 139 0.72 12.14 27.02
N LYS A 140 1.71 11.26 26.93
CA LYS A 140 1.83 10.25 25.87
C LYS A 140 0.57 9.40 25.79
N ARG A 141 0.04 9.25 24.58
CA ARG A 141 -1.14 8.42 24.30
C ARG A 141 -0.78 6.94 24.20
N ASN A 142 -1.79 6.09 24.38
CA ASN A 142 -1.66 4.65 24.24
C ASN A 142 -1.23 4.27 22.83
N LYS A 143 -0.26 3.38 22.73
CA LYS A 143 0.33 2.94 21.47
C LYS A 143 -0.24 1.58 21.11
N VAL A 144 -0.88 1.47 19.95
CA VAL A 144 -1.37 0.19 19.41
C VAL A 144 -0.28 -0.46 18.59
N GLN A 145 0.47 -1.39 19.21
CA GLN A 145 1.74 -1.90 18.68
C GLN A 145 1.63 -2.48 17.26
N HIS A 146 0.59 -3.25 16.95
CA HIS A 146 0.46 -3.86 15.61
C HIS A 146 0.09 -2.87 14.51
N LEU A 147 -0.39 -1.67 14.82
CA LEU A 147 -0.69 -0.64 13.82
C LEU A 147 0.49 0.30 13.54
N GLU A 148 1.59 0.15 14.27
CA GLU A 148 2.72 1.10 14.23
C GLU A 148 3.67 0.91 13.07
N SER A 149 3.73 -0.30 12.54
CA SER A 149 4.57 -0.63 11.41
C SER A 149 3.93 -1.70 10.55
N ILE A 150 4.18 -1.63 9.24
CA ILE A 150 3.77 -2.66 8.27
C ILE A 150 4.27 -4.05 8.71
N LYS A 151 5.46 -4.10 9.34
CA LYS A 151 6.05 -5.33 9.87
C LYS A 151 5.25 -5.94 11.02
N ASP A 152 4.79 -5.11 11.96
CA ASP A 152 4.03 -5.61 13.11
C ASP A 152 2.59 -5.96 12.69
N LEU A 153 2.02 -5.20 11.76
CA LEU A 153 0.73 -5.51 11.16
C LEU A 153 0.77 -6.80 10.34
N SER A 154 1.85 -7.04 9.58
CA SER A 154 2.00 -8.27 8.80
C SER A 154 2.10 -9.50 9.69
N LYS A 155 2.71 -9.40 10.87
CA LYS A 155 2.66 -10.47 11.88
C LYS A 155 1.26 -10.67 12.43
N LYS A 156 0.56 -9.58 12.76
CA LYS A 156 -0.81 -9.63 13.30
C LYS A 156 -1.82 -10.22 12.32
N THR A 157 -1.54 -10.10 11.03
CA THR A 157 -2.36 -10.63 9.92
C THR A 157 -1.87 -11.97 9.36
N HIS A 158 -0.80 -12.55 9.92
CA HIS A 158 -0.17 -13.77 9.42
C HIS A 158 0.35 -13.69 7.97
N GLN A 159 0.76 -12.48 7.54
CA GLN A 159 1.30 -12.18 6.21
C GLN A 159 2.79 -11.79 6.25
N PHE A 160 3.54 -12.24 7.27
CA PHE A 160 4.92 -11.81 7.49
C PHE A 160 5.87 -12.22 6.35
N GLU A 161 5.73 -13.45 5.83
CA GLU A 161 6.58 -13.95 4.72
C GLU A 161 6.40 -13.08 3.47
N LEU A 162 5.15 -12.83 3.09
CA LEU A 162 4.79 -11.95 1.98
C LEU A 162 5.30 -10.52 2.18
N TYR A 163 5.18 -9.97 3.39
CA TYR A 163 5.77 -8.68 3.73
C TYR A 163 7.30 -8.69 3.58
N ALA A 164 7.98 -9.72 4.10
CA ALA A 164 9.43 -9.80 4.06
C ALA A 164 9.95 -9.86 2.62
N GLU A 165 9.30 -10.65 1.77
CA GLU A 165 9.60 -10.73 0.34
C GLU A 165 9.54 -9.37 -0.36
N VAL A 166 8.46 -8.62 -0.14
CA VAL A 166 8.29 -7.29 -0.75
C VAL A 166 9.24 -6.27 -0.13
N TYR A 167 9.43 -6.30 1.18
CA TYR A 167 10.32 -5.40 1.89
C TYR A 167 11.78 -5.53 1.42
N THR A 168 12.25 -6.75 1.15
CA THR A 168 13.60 -6.96 0.59
C THR A 168 13.77 -6.26 -0.76
N MET A 169 12.74 -6.26 -1.63
CA MET A 169 12.77 -5.49 -2.87
C MET A 169 12.75 -3.99 -2.60
N LEU A 170 11.83 -3.50 -1.75
CA LEU A 170 11.71 -2.07 -1.41
C LEU A 170 13.01 -1.51 -0.81
N SER A 171 13.64 -2.23 0.11
CA SER A 171 14.88 -1.80 0.75
C SER A 171 16.05 -1.68 -0.22
N GLY A 172 16.01 -2.41 -1.34
CA GLY A 172 17.01 -2.32 -2.41
C GLY A 172 17.04 -0.96 -3.08
N TYR A 173 15.85 -0.38 -3.29
CA TYR A 173 15.64 0.71 -4.26
C TYR A 173 15.00 1.99 -3.69
N VAL A 174 14.33 1.92 -2.55
CA VAL A 174 13.57 3.05 -1.97
C VAL A 174 14.29 3.66 -0.76
N HIS A 175 14.91 2.82 0.07
CA HIS A 175 15.67 3.28 1.23
C HIS A 175 17.14 3.38 0.87
N TYR A 176 17.78 4.50 1.26
CA TYR A 176 19.22 4.60 1.14
C TYR A 176 19.88 3.50 2.00
N ASN A 177 20.50 2.54 1.33
CA ASN A 177 21.31 1.51 1.96
C ASN A 177 22.64 1.40 1.19
N PRO A 178 23.79 1.70 1.82
CA PRO A 178 25.10 1.61 1.15
C PRO A 178 25.38 0.22 0.53
N GLN A 179 24.77 -0.84 1.07
CA GLN A 179 24.93 -2.21 0.56
C GLN A 179 24.20 -2.42 -0.77
N THR A 180 23.19 -1.62 -1.09
CA THR A 180 22.37 -1.76 -2.30
C THR A 180 22.94 -1.00 -3.49
N ARG A 181 24.18 -0.49 -3.39
CA ARG A 181 24.91 0.17 -4.49
C ARG A 181 24.88 -0.62 -5.80
N HIS A 182 24.96 -1.96 -5.69
CA HIS A 182 24.93 -2.89 -6.82
C HIS A 182 23.60 -2.88 -7.59
N SER A 183 22.53 -2.35 -7.01
CA SER A 183 21.22 -2.20 -7.66
C SER A 183 21.19 -1.05 -8.66
N TYR A 184 22.21 -0.17 -8.65
CA TYR A 184 22.28 1.06 -9.44
C TYR A 184 23.49 1.11 -10.39
N GLY A 185 24.15 -0.03 -10.62
CA GLY A 185 25.31 -0.09 -11.49
C GLY A 185 25.97 -1.46 -11.52
N VAL A 186 26.97 -1.58 -12.38
CA VAL A 186 27.66 -2.84 -12.64
C VAL A 186 29.13 -2.70 -12.26
N ALA A 187 29.65 -3.64 -11.47
CA ALA A 187 31.09 -3.78 -11.28
C ALA A 187 31.67 -4.30 -12.61
N LYS A 188 32.51 -3.50 -13.25
CA LYS A 188 33.17 -3.93 -14.49
C LYS A 188 34.37 -4.85 -14.19
N ASP A 189 35.00 -4.68 -13.03
CA ASP A 189 36.11 -5.47 -12.47
C ASP A 189 36.17 -5.28 -10.93
N ASN A 190 37.14 -5.90 -10.23
CA ASN A 190 37.34 -5.76 -8.77
C ASN A 190 37.60 -4.32 -8.27
N GLU A 191 37.82 -3.36 -9.16
CA GLU A 191 38.25 -1.99 -8.81
C GLU A 191 37.34 -0.87 -9.35
N THR A 192 36.41 -1.16 -10.28
CA THR A 192 35.58 -0.10 -10.90
C THR A 192 34.09 -0.43 -10.95
N PHE A 193 33.29 0.49 -10.39
CA PHE A 193 31.83 0.44 -10.40
C PHE A 193 31.27 1.49 -11.37
N SER A 194 30.46 1.06 -12.34
CA SER A 194 29.79 1.96 -13.29
C SER A 194 28.35 2.21 -12.86
N TYR A 195 28.06 3.41 -12.37
CA TYR A 195 26.70 3.87 -12.05
C TYR A 195 25.85 4.08 -13.31
N SER A 196 24.52 4.01 -13.17
CA SER A 196 23.53 4.31 -14.23
C SER A 196 23.56 3.38 -15.45
N LYS A 197 24.24 2.24 -15.34
CA LYS A 197 24.05 1.09 -16.24
C LYS A 197 22.89 0.26 -15.71
N PHE A 198 21.67 0.73 -15.91
CA PHE A 198 20.49 -0.03 -15.52
C PHE A 198 20.16 -1.06 -16.60
N GLU A 199 20.54 -2.31 -16.34
CA GLU A 199 20.13 -3.44 -17.18
C GLU A 199 18.69 -3.85 -16.85
N TYR A 200 17.87 -4.05 -17.88
CA TYR A 200 16.50 -4.50 -17.70
C TYR A 200 16.46 -5.87 -17.05
N ASN A 201 15.76 -5.98 -15.92
CA ASN A 201 15.54 -7.23 -15.20
C ASN A 201 14.07 -7.66 -15.34
N GLU A 202 13.80 -8.50 -16.35
CA GLU A 202 12.46 -9.00 -16.66
C GLU A 202 11.81 -9.73 -15.47
N ALA A 203 12.60 -10.53 -14.73
CA ALA A 203 12.09 -11.28 -13.59
C ALA A 203 11.63 -10.37 -12.45
N LEU A 204 12.38 -9.28 -12.20
CA LEU A 204 12.01 -8.27 -11.20
C LEU A 204 10.77 -7.46 -11.63
N ASP A 205 10.69 -7.08 -12.91
CA ASP A 205 9.54 -6.39 -13.49
C ASP A 205 8.25 -7.23 -13.33
N ILE A 206 8.30 -8.49 -13.79
CA ILE A 206 7.20 -9.46 -13.63
C ILE A 206 6.77 -9.56 -12.16
N ARG A 207 7.74 -9.70 -11.25
CA ARG A 207 7.48 -9.87 -9.82
C ARG A 207 6.80 -8.63 -9.22
N ILE A 208 7.24 -7.43 -9.57
CA ILE A 208 6.66 -6.17 -9.07
C ILE A 208 5.24 -6.00 -9.61
N ARG A 209 5.02 -6.17 -10.92
CA ARG A 209 3.69 -6.12 -11.54
C ARG A 209 2.74 -7.12 -10.91
N LYS A 210 3.21 -8.33 -10.65
CA LYS A 210 2.44 -9.37 -9.96
C LYS A 210 1.99 -8.92 -8.58
N TYR A 211 2.89 -8.42 -7.72
CA TYR A 211 2.48 -7.99 -6.37
C TYR A 211 1.54 -6.78 -6.38
N ILE A 212 1.72 -5.83 -7.31
CA ILE A 212 0.79 -4.72 -7.47
C ILE A 212 -0.62 -5.27 -7.71
N LEU A 213 -0.78 -6.19 -8.67
CA LEU A 213 -2.07 -6.79 -9.00
C LEU A 213 -2.62 -7.65 -7.86
N ASP A 214 -1.79 -8.54 -7.29
CA ASP A 214 -2.18 -9.42 -6.17
C ASP A 214 -2.72 -8.63 -4.98
N PHE A 215 -2.02 -7.58 -4.55
CA PHE A 215 -2.46 -6.77 -3.42
C PHE A 215 -3.67 -5.91 -3.77
N THR A 216 -3.75 -5.35 -4.97
CA THR A 216 -4.93 -4.58 -5.39
C THR A 216 -6.18 -5.48 -5.42
N ILE A 217 -6.11 -6.68 -6.01
CA ILE A 217 -7.20 -7.65 -6.01
C ILE A 217 -7.57 -8.04 -4.58
N SER A 218 -6.57 -8.26 -3.72
CA SER A 218 -6.81 -8.63 -2.32
C SER A 218 -7.48 -7.53 -1.52
N VAL A 219 -7.14 -6.26 -1.74
CA VAL A 219 -7.85 -5.11 -1.15
C VAL A 219 -9.31 -5.12 -1.61
N ILE A 220 -9.57 -5.25 -2.92
CA ILE A 220 -10.95 -5.29 -3.44
C ILE A 220 -11.73 -6.46 -2.84
N ARG A 221 -11.09 -7.64 -2.69
CA ARG A 221 -11.69 -8.80 -2.02
C ARG A 221 -12.05 -8.49 -0.57
N ASN A 222 -11.13 -7.91 0.19
CA ASN A 222 -11.36 -7.53 1.59
C ASN A 222 -12.51 -6.53 1.71
N MET A 223 -12.57 -5.53 0.83
CA MET A 223 -13.67 -4.55 0.77
C MET A 223 -15.01 -5.23 0.47
N THR A 224 -15.03 -6.12 -0.52
CA THR A 224 -16.22 -6.86 -0.94
C THR A 224 -16.79 -7.71 0.19
N VAL A 225 -15.93 -8.39 0.95
CA VAL A 225 -16.32 -9.17 2.13
C VAL A 225 -16.81 -8.27 3.26
N TYR A 226 -16.11 -7.17 3.50
CA TYR A 226 -16.43 -6.24 4.58
C TYR A 226 -17.78 -5.53 4.36
N PHE A 227 -18.03 -5.03 3.15
CA PHE A 227 -19.30 -4.38 2.78
C PHE A 227 -20.39 -5.37 2.30
N GLU A 228 -20.13 -6.68 2.35
CA GLU A 228 -21.09 -7.74 1.99
C GLU A 228 -21.64 -7.61 0.55
N LEU A 229 -20.79 -7.19 -0.39
CA LEU A 229 -21.16 -6.96 -1.79
C LEU A 229 -21.30 -8.30 -2.55
N THR A 230 -22.29 -9.09 -2.19
CA THR A 230 -22.43 -10.50 -2.61
C THR A 230 -22.64 -10.65 -4.11
N GLU A 231 -23.41 -9.76 -4.74
CA GLU A 231 -23.65 -9.78 -6.19
C GLU A 231 -22.37 -9.46 -6.96
N PHE A 232 -21.67 -8.40 -6.56
CA PHE A 232 -20.36 -8.05 -7.11
C PHE A 232 -19.34 -9.20 -6.96
N MET A 233 -19.30 -9.83 -5.77
CA MET A 233 -18.41 -10.97 -5.50
C MET A 233 -18.65 -12.12 -6.49
N ARG A 234 -19.92 -12.48 -6.73
CA ARG A 234 -20.30 -13.61 -7.61
C ARG A 234 -20.23 -13.27 -9.10
N GLY A 235 -20.29 -11.98 -9.45
CA GLY A 235 -20.26 -11.48 -10.82
C GLY A 235 -18.87 -11.04 -11.24
N ASP A 236 -18.65 -9.72 -11.23
CA ASP A 236 -17.47 -9.08 -11.81
C ASP A 236 -16.17 -9.47 -11.10
N PHE A 237 -16.19 -9.54 -9.76
CA PHE A 237 -15.01 -9.93 -9.01
C PHE A 237 -14.59 -11.38 -9.31
N PHE A 238 -15.53 -12.33 -9.28
CA PHE A 238 -15.22 -13.74 -9.55
C PHE A 238 -14.58 -13.95 -10.92
N LYS A 239 -15.06 -13.25 -11.95
CA LYS A 239 -14.49 -13.31 -13.30
C LYS A 239 -13.04 -12.82 -13.31
N VAL A 240 -12.80 -11.63 -12.74
CA VAL A 240 -11.46 -11.04 -12.70
C VAL A 240 -10.50 -11.88 -11.85
N ASP A 241 -10.94 -12.40 -10.70
CA ASP A 241 -10.12 -13.25 -9.83
C ASP A 241 -9.71 -14.56 -10.51
N ASN A 242 -10.62 -15.21 -11.24
CA ASN A 242 -10.30 -16.43 -11.99
C ASN A 242 -9.32 -16.17 -13.13
N ASP A 243 -9.56 -15.12 -13.90
CA ASP A 243 -8.66 -14.73 -14.99
C ASP A 243 -7.26 -14.41 -14.45
N TRP A 244 -7.19 -13.74 -13.29
CA TRP A 244 -5.93 -13.47 -12.61
C TRP A 244 -5.20 -14.75 -12.21
N ARG A 245 -5.87 -15.69 -11.54
CA ARG A 245 -5.27 -16.98 -11.15
C ARG A 245 -4.73 -17.74 -12.36
N PHE A 246 -5.45 -17.68 -13.48
CA PHE A 246 -4.99 -18.28 -14.73
C PHE A 246 -3.72 -17.63 -15.27
N ILE A 247 -3.65 -16.29 -15.28
CA ILE A 247 -2.45 -15.55 -15.70
C ILE A 247 -1.27 -15.89 -14.79
N VAL A 248 -1.44 -15.82 -13.47
CA VAL A 248 -0.37 -16.10 -12.50
C VAL A 248 0.18 -17.51 -12.65
N SER A 249 -0.68 -18.50 -12.92
CA SER A 249 -0.25 -19.90 -13.12
C SER A 249 0.67 -20.12 -14.33
N ARG A 250 0.75 -19.14 -15.24
CA ARG A 250 1.57 -19.19 -16.45
C ARG A 250 2.84 -18.34 -16.39
N VAL A 251 2.91 -17.47 -15.38
CA VAL A 251 4.00 -16.50 -15.19
C VAL A 251 5.02 -17.01 -14.15
N VAL A 252 4.67 -18.07 -13.40
CA VAL A 252 5.54 -18.76 -12.42
C VAL A 252 6.21 -19.99 -13.05
#